data_AF-A0A8S0GY77-F1
#
_entry.id   AF-A0A8S0GY77-F1
#
_cell.length_a   1.000
_cell.length_b   1.000
_cell.length_c   1.000
_cell.angle_alpha   90.00
_cell.angle_beta   90.00
_cell.angle_gamma   90.00
#
_symmetry.space_group_name_H-M   'P 1'
#
loop_
_entity.id
_entity.type
_entity.pdbx_description
1 polymer ?
#
loop_
_entity_poly.entity_id
_entity_poly.type
_entity_poly.pdbx_seq_one_letter_code
_entity_poly.pdbx_strand_id
1 'polypeptide(L)'
;MHTNAIQSAVEAFSTADPNKVWTPHELADWVGIGGFGPLFVGSPETVADLLQEWVEETDVDGFNLAYALTHESFIDAVELLVPELQKRGVYKTEYAPGTLREKLFGAGPRLPESHPGSAWRNLGGQRQAAAQRASA
;
A
#
# COMPACT_ATOMS: atom_id res chain seq x y z
N MET A 1 13.87 -26.73 -6.51
CA MET A 1 14.07 -25.30 -6.26
C MET A 1 13.65 -25.05 -4.82
N HIS A 2 14.61 -25.02 -3.88
CA HIS A 2 14.35 -24.77 -2.46
C HIS A 2 14.59 -23.29 -2.22
N THR A 3 13.53 -22.56 -1.88
CA THR A 3 13.64 -21.14 -1.52
C THR A 3 13.04 -20.98 -0.12
N ASN A 4 13.74 -20.25 0.74
CA ASN A 4 13.27 -19.98 2.11
C ASN A 4 11.97 -19.16 2.08
N ALA A 5 11.73 -18.38 1.02
CA ALA A 5 10.53 -17.55 0.88
C ALA A 5 9.22 -18.37 0.86
N ILE A 6 9.19 -19.51 0.18
CA ILE A 6 8.00 -20.36 0.13
C ILE A 6 7.81 -21.10 1.47
N GLN A 7 8.91 -21.47 2.15
CA GLN A 7 8.83 -22.09 3.47
C GLN A 7 8.29 -21.12 4.52
N SER A 8 8.75 -19.86 4.53
CA SER A 8 8.21 -18.84 5.44
C SER A 8 6.73 -18.55 5.19
N ALA A 9 6.29 -18.54 3.92
CA ALA A 9 4.87 -18.41 3.61
C ALA A 9 4.07 -19.61 4.17
N VAL A 10 4.56 -20.85 4.00
CA VAL A 10 3.93 -22.06 4.56
C VAL A 10 3.90 -22.03 6.10
N GLU A 11 4.98 -21.57 6.74
CA GLU A 11 5.08 -21.43 8.19
C GLU A 11 4.11 -20.38 8.75
N ALA A 12 3.85 -19.30 8.02
CA ALA A 12 2.85 -18.30 8.42
C ALA A 12 1.46 -18.93 8.59
N PHE A 13 1.07 -19.89 7.73
CA PHE A 13 -0.20 -20.62 7.87
C PHE A 13 -0.20 -21.63 9.03
N SER A 14 0.93 -22.28 9.26
CA SER A 14 1.08 -23.22 10.38
C SER A 14 1.10 -22.49 11.73
N THR A 15 1.55 -21.24 11.76
CA THR A 15 1.54 -20.39 12.96
C THR A 15 0.15 -19.80 13.22
N ALA A 16 -0.63 -19.54 12.16
CA ALA A 16 -2.00 -19.04 12.26
C ALA A 16 -2.95 -20.04 12.95
N ASP A 17 -2.73 -21.35 12.77
CA ASP A 17 -3.37 -22.40 13.57
C ASP A 17 -2.37 -23.52 13.87
N PRO A 18 -1.64 -23.44 15.01
CA PRO A 18 -0.59 -24.40 15.36
C PRO A 18 -1.11 -25.81 15.65
N ASN A 19 -2.43 -25.99 15.77
CA ASN A 19 -3.04 -27.29 16.05
C ASN A 19 -3.56 -27.97 14.78
N LYS A 20 -3.48 -27.33 13.62
CA LYS A 20 -4.00 -27.84 12.35
C LYS A 20 -2.89 -28.33 11.44
N VAL A 21 -2.99 -29.58 10.98
CA VAL A 21 -2.22 -30.07 9.85
C VAL A 21 -2.97 -29.72 8.57
N TRP A 22 -2.44 -28.78 7.81
CA TRP A 22 -3.08 -28.26 6.60
C TRP A 22 -2.90 -29.21 5.41
N THR A 23 -3.98 -29.50 4.70
CA THR A 23 -3.90 -30.14 3.38
C THR A 23 -3.65 -29.09 2.29
N PRO A 24 -3.09 -29.47 1.13
CA PRO A 24 -2.93 -28.54 0.01
C PRO A 24 -4.25 -27.89 -0.47
N HIS A 25 -5.38 -28.60 -0.34
CA HIS A 25 -6.71 -28.08 -0.68
C HIS A 25 -7.10 -26.96 0.27
N GLU A 26 -7.03 -27.19 1.59
CA GLU A 26 -7.40 -26.18 2.58
C GLU A 26 -6.51 -24.94 2.49
N LEU A 27 -5.22 -25.14 2.17
CA LEU A 27 -4.32 -24.03 1.91
C LEU A 27 -4.77 -23.23 0.67
N ALA A 28 -5.16 -23.92 -0.41
CA ALA A 28 -5.66 -23.28 -1.62
C ALA A 28 -6.96 -22.48 -1.37
N ASP A 29 -7.88 -23.02 -0.57
CA ASP A 29 -9.10 -22.31 -0.18
C ASP A 29 -8.79 -21.06 0.64
N TRP A 30 -7.84 -21.16 1.57
CA TRP A 30 -7.43 -20.06 2.43
C TRP A 30 -6.79 -18.91 1.65
N VAL A 31 -5.83 -19.21 0.77
CA VAL A 31 -5.15 -18.19 -0.06
C VAL A 31 -5.97 -17.76 -1.27
N GLY A 32 -7.10 -18.42 -1.53
CA GLY A 32 -7.94 -18.19 -2.69
C GLY A 32 -8.47 -16.76 -2.81
N ILE A 33 -8.63 -16.07 -1.66
CA ILE A 33 -8.99 -14.65 -1.59
C ILE A 33 -7.92 -13.92 -0.77
N GLY A 34 -7.37 -12.83 -1.32
CA GLY A 34 -6.33 -12.03 -0.67
C GLY A 34 -4.90 -12.55 -0.84
N GLY A 35 -4.72 -13.78 -1.34
CA GLY A 35 -3.40 -14.36 -1.57
C GLY A 35 -2.62 -14.51 -0.26
N PHE A 36 -1.47 -13.85 -0.17
CA PHE A 36 -0.64 -13.80 1.05
C PHE A 36 -0.85 -12.52 1.88
N GLY A 37 -1.77 -11.65 1.47
CA GLY A 37 -2.12 -10.46 2.24
C GLY A 37 -3.10 -10.77 3.38
N PRO A 38 -3.19 -9.87 4.38
CA PRO A 38 -4.22 -9.96 5.40
C PRO A 38 -5.61 -9.84 4.78
N LEU A 39 -6.58 -10.58 5.32
CA LEU A 39 -7.99 -10.49 4.94
C LEU A 39 -8.81 -9.98 6.12
N PHE A 40 -9.37 -8.78 6.00
CA PHE A 40 -10.26 -8.21 7.00
C PHE A 40 -11.71 -8.45 6.60
N VAL A 41 -12.48 -9.10 7.48
CA VAL A 41 -13.89 -9.44 7.26
C VAL A 41 -14.68 -9.01 8.49
N GLY A 42 -15.71 -8.18 8.29
CA GLY A 42 -16.52 -7.67 9.40
C GLY A 42 -17.44 -6.54 8.97
N SER A 43 -18.02 -5.85 9.95
CA SER A 43 -18.76 -4.60 9.70
C SER A 43 -17.79 -3.46 9.33
N PRO A 44 -18.30 -2.32 8.82
CA PRO A 44 -17.46 -1.15 8.55
C PRO A 44 -16.67 -0.70 9.78
N GLU A 45 -17.26 -0.75 10.97
CA GLU A 45 -16.59 -0.44 12.24
C GLU A 45 -15.47 -1.43 12.54
N THR A 46 -15.72 -2.73 12.40
CA THR A 46 -14.70 -3.77 12.62
C THR A 46 -13.52 -3.60 11.68
N VAL A 47 -13.77 -3.37 10.39
CA VAL A 47 -12.69 -3.19 9.40
C VAL A 47 -11.94 -1.88 9.65
N ALA A 48 -12.63 -0.80 10.02
CA ALA A 48 -11.99 0.47 10.37
C ALA A 48 -11.16 0.39 11.66
N ASP A 49 -11.55 -0.44 12.63
CA ASP A 49 -10.76 -0.72 13.83
C ASP A 49 -9.45 -1.41 13.45
N LEU A 50 -9.53 -2.50 12.67
CA LEU A 50 -8.37 -3.27 12.21
C LEU A 50 -7.40 -2.43 11.37
N LEU A 51 -7.90 -1.56 10.48
CA LEU A 51 -7.05 -0.67 9.69
C LEU A 51 -6.30 0.33 10.57
N GLN A 52 -6.93 0.87 11.61
CA GLN A 52 -6.26 1.81 12.51
C GLN A 52 -5.26 1.11 13.43
N GLU A 53 -5.58 -0.07 13.95
CA GLU A 53 -4.64 -0.91 14.70
C GLU A 53 -3.36 -1.13 13.89
N TRP A 54 -3.49 -1.46 12.60
CA TRP A 54 -2.34 -1.60 11.72
C TRP A 54 -1.52 -0.31 11.57
N VAL A 55 -2.18 0.85 11.41
CA VAL A 55 -1.47 2.14 11.34
C VAL A 55 -0.72 2.40 12.66
N GLU A 56 -1.38 2.20 13.80
CA GLU A 56 -0.80 2.45 15.13
C GLU A 56 0.38 1.52 15.45
N GLU A 57 0.28 0.24 15.08
CA GLU A 57 1.30 -0.75 15.40
C GLU A 57 2.49 -0.75 14.42
N THR A 58 2.27 -0.35 13.17
CA THR A 58 3.26 -0.51 12.09
C THR A 58 3.74 0.78 11.44
N ASP A 59 3.12 1.93 11.76
CA ASP A 59 3.42 3.25 11.18
C ASP A 59 3.24 3.29 9.65
N VAL A 60 2.30 2.50 9.11
CA VAL A 60 1.94 2.55 7.69
C VAL A 60 1.07 3.77 7.39
N ASP A 61 1.39 4.51 6.33
CA ASP A 61 0.65 5.72 5.94
C ASP A 61 -0.67 5.45 5.20
N GLY A 62 -0.89 4.21 4.77
CA GLY A 62 -2.08 3.84 4.01
C GLY A 62 -2.03 2.44 3.39
N PHE A 63 -3.11 2.09 2.70
CA PHE A 63 -3.36 0.72 2.25
C PHE A 63 -3.54 0.65 0.74
N ASN A 64 -3.04 -0.43 0.15
CA ASN A 64 -3.35 -0.81 -1.22
C ASN A 64 -4.45 -1.87 -1.21
N LEU A 65 -5.68 -1.48 -1.54
CA LEU A 65 -6.85 -2.36 -1.44
C LEU A 65 -6.94 -3.32 -2.64
N ALA A 66 -6.79 -4.62 -2.36
CA ALA A 66 -7.13 -5.69 -3.29
C ALA A 66 -8.64 -5.99 -3.26
N TYR A 67 -9.17 -6.59 -4.32
CA TYR A 67 -10.59 -6.94 -4.43
C TYR A 67 -10.79 -8.45 -4.50
N ALA A 68 -11.88 -8.93 -3.91
CA ALA A 68 -12.38 -10.28 -4.13
C ALA A 68 -13.30 -10.32 -5.36
N LEU A 69 -14.15 -9.30 -5.50
CA LEU A 69 -15.07 -9.13 -6.62
C LEU A 69 -14.85 -7.76 -7.27
N THR A 70 -14.63 -7.76 -8.58
CA THR A 70 -14.64 -6.53 -9.38
C THR A 70 -16.07 -6.32 -9.90
N HIS A 71 -16.79 -5.28 -9.52
CA HIS A 71 -16.39 -3.99 -8.91
C HIS A 71 -16.90 -3.80 -7.48
N GLU A 72 -17.64 -4.77 -6.96
CA GLU A 72 -18.43 -4.70 -5.72
C GLU A 72 -17.55 -4.41 -4.51
N SER A 73 -16.36 -5.00 -4.42
CA SER A 73 -15.44 -4.74 -3.29
C SER A 73 -15.07 -3.25 -3.16
N PHE A 74 -14.96 -2.53 -4.28
CA PHE A 74 -14.68 -1.09 -4.24
C PHE A 74 -15.92 -0.26 -3.93
N ILE A 75 -17.10 -0.72 -4.36
CA ILE A 75 -18.38 -0.08 -4.02
C ILE A 75 -18.59 -0.17 -2.51
N ASP A 76 -18.46 -1.36 -1.93
CA ASP A 76 -18.61 -1.58 -0.49
C ASP A 76 -17.60 -0.74 0.32
N ALA A 77 -16.34 -0.66 -0.14
CA ALA A 77 -15.35 0.19 0.51
C ALA A 77 -15.75 1.68 0.49
N VAL A 78 -16.27 2.18 -0.63
CA VAL A 78 -16.67 3.59 -0.77
C VAL A 78 -17.97 3.90 -0.04
N GLU A 79 -18.96 3.02 -0.11
CA GLU A 79 -20.30 3.25 0.44
C GLU A 79 -20.39 2.95 1.93
N LEU A 80 -19.59 2.00 2.44
CA LEU A 80 -19.68 1.53 3.81
C LEU A 80 -18.48 1.96 4.66
N LEU A 81 -17.26 1.71 4.18
CA LEU A 81 -16.04 1.92 4.98
C LEU A 81 -15.59 3.38 5.00
N VAL A 82 -15.58 4.07 3.85
CA VAL A 82 -15.15 5.48 3.78
C VAL A 82 -15.95 6.40 4.72
N PRO A 83 -17.29 6.30 4.84
CA PRO A 83 -18.05 7.11 5.79
C PRO A 83 -17.64 6.88 7.25
N GLU A 84 -17.37 5.63 7.64
CA GLU A 84 -16.92 5.31 9.00
C GLU A 84 -15.51 5.88 9.26
N LEU A 85 -14.59 5.76 8.30
CA LEU A 85 -13.25 6.37 8.42
C LEU A 85 -13.30 7.91 8.45
N GLN A 86 -14.21 8.53 7.70
CA GLN A 86 -14.44 9.99 7.74
C GLN A 86 -15.02 10.44 9.08
N LYS A 87 -15.98 9.70 9.63
CA LYS A 87 -16.55 9.95 10.97
C LYS A 87 -15.49 9.90 12.07
N ARG A 88 -14.48 9.04 11.91
CA ARG A 88 -13.33 8.94 12.81
C ARG A 88 -12.26 10.01 12.57
N GLY A 89 -12.36 10.78 11.49
CA GLY A 89 -11.41 11.84 11.15
C GLY A 89 -10.09 11.34 10.55
N VAL A 90 -10.00 10.07 10.17
CA VAL A 90 -8.78 9.44 9.62
C VAL A 90 -8.80 9.31 8.10
N TYR A 91 -9.88 9.75 7.44
CA TYR A 91 -9.97 9.81 5.99
C TYR A 91 -10.49 11.17 5.53
N LYS A 92 -9.94 11.66 4.42
CA LYS A 92 -10.28 12.97 3.87
C LYS A 92 -11.76 13.02 3.43
N THR A 93 -12.37 14.20 3.60
CA THR A 93 -13.74 14.50 3.12
C THR A 93 -13.73 15.19 1.75
N GLU A 94 -12.62 15.81 1.37
CA GLU A 94 -12.41 16.44 0.07
C GLU A 94 -10.97 16.28 -0.40
N TYR A 95 -10.74 16.50 -1.69
CA TYR A 95 -9.38 16.50 -2.24
C TYR A 95 -8.73 17.87 -2.06
N ALA A 96 -7.54 17.89 -1.46
CA ALA A 96 -6.67 19.05 -1.55
C ALA A 96 -6.36 19.38 -3.02
N PRO A 97 -6.14 20.66 -3.37
CA PRO A 97 -5.77 21.05 -4.73
C PRO A 97 -4.37 20.54 -5.13
N GLY A 98 -4.04 20.65 -6.42
CA GLY A 98 -2.70 20.32 -6.94
C GLY A 98 -2.54 18.89 -7.44
N THR A 99 -1.28 18.54 -7.71
CA THR A 99 -0.83 17.24 -8.23
C THR A 99 -0.94 16.14 -7.17
N LEU A 100 -0.81 14.87 -7.59
CA LEU A 100 -0.77 13.74 -6.66
C LEU A 100 0.37 13.86 -5.64
N ARG A 101 1.54 14.35 -6.06
CA ARG A 101 2.70 14.52 -5.16
C ARG A 101 2.40 15.55 -4.08
N GLU A 102 1.75 16.65 -4.44
CA GLU A 102 1.35 17.67 -3.46
C GLU A 102 0.35 17.09 -2.45
N LYS A 103 -0.63 16.32 -2.92
CA LYS A 103 -1.63 15.65 -2.08
C LYS A 103 -1.03 14.63 -1.11
N LEU A 104 0.00 13.90 -1.52
CA LEU A 104 0.63 12.85 -0.70
C LEU A 104 1.72 13.39 0.24
N PHE A 105 2.51 14.38 -0.20
CA PHE A 105 3.73 14.76 0.51
C PHE A 105 3.80 16.23 0.93
N GLY A 106 2.91 17.10 0.43
CA GLY A 106 2.91 18.55 0.72
C GLY A 106 4.13 19.35 0.22
N ALA A 107 5.20 18.70 -0.24
CA ALA A 107 6.48 19.31 -0.59
C ALA A 107 6.57 19.85 -2.04
N GLY A 108 5.42 20.23 -2.62
CA GLY A 108 5.32 20.76 -3.98
C GLY A 108 5.23 19.70 -5.09
N PRO A 109 5.11 20.13 -6.37
CA PRO A 109 4.78 19.25 -7.48
C PRO A 109 5.96 18.44 -8.03
N ARG A 110 7.18 18.67 -7.53
CA ARG A 110 8.41 18.02 -7.99
C ARG A 110 9.03 17.21 -6.87
N LEU A 111 9.87 16.23 -7.24
CA LEU A 111 10.67 15.45 -6.29
C LEU A 111 11.45 16.39 -5.35
N PRO A 112 11.64 16.09 -4.06
CA PRO A 112 12.46 16.93 -3.16
C PRO A 112 13.94 16.87 -3.56
N GLU A 113 14.77 17.78 -3.03
CA GLU A 113 16.22 17.80 -3.34
C GLU A 113 16.93 16.52 -2.90
N SER A 114 16.48 15.89 -1.81
CA SER A 114 17.01 14.62 -1.31
C SER A 114 16.75 13.41 -2.22
N HIS A 115 15.78 13.51 -3.13
CA HIS A 115 15.43 12.39 -4.00
C HIS A 115 16.41 12.29 -5.18
N PRO A 116 16.99 11.13 -5.52
CA PRO A 116 18.03 11.00 -6.57
C PRO A 116 17.64 11.57 -7.94
N GLY A 117 16.36 11.49 -8.31
CA GLY A 117 15.82 12.11 -9.53
C GLY A 117 15.94 13.65 -9.57
N SER A 118 16.15 14.33 -8.44
CA SER A 118 16.34 15.78 -8.36
C SER A 118 17.61 16.23 -9.08
N ALA A 119 18.66 15.41 -9.05
CA ALA A 119 19.94 15.66 -9.68
C ALA A 119 19.84 15.75 -11.21
N TRP A 120 18.75 15.25 -11.81
CA TRP A 120 18.56 15.16 -13.25
C TRP A 120 17.48 16.10 -13.78
N ARG A 121 17.05 17.11 -13.00
CA ARG A 121 16.02 18.07 -13.43
C ARG A 121 16.44 18.96 -14.60
N ASN A 122 17.73 19.26 -14.74
CA ASN A 122 18.27 20.14 -15.78
C ASN A 122 19.32 19.44 -16.64
N LEU A 123 18.91 18.38 -17.34
CA LEU A 123 19.78 17.64 -18.27
C LEU A 123 20.36 18.54 -19.37
N GLY A 124 19.59 19.53 -19.84
CA GLY A 124 20.06 20.47 -20.87
C GLY A 124 21.22 21.34 -20.40
N GLY A 125 21.09 21.95 -19.21
CA GLY A 125 22.16 22.75 -18.60
C GLY A 125 23.38 21.91 -18.24
N GLN A 126 23.18 20.68 -17.78
CA GLN A 126 24.28 19.74 -17.51
C GLN A 126 25.05 19.38 -18.78
N ARG A 127 24.36 19.14 -19.90
CA ARG A 127 25.00 18.87 -21.19
C ARG A 127 25.79 20.08 -21.70
N GLN A 128 25.26 21.30 -21.57
CA GLN A 128 25.97 22.52 -21.96
C GLN A 128 27.23 22.75 -21.11
N ALA A 129 27.14 22.59 -19.79
CA ALA A 129 28.29 22.71 -18.89
C ALA A 129 29.38 21.67 -19.18
N ALA A 130 28.99 20.42 -19.51
CA ALA A 130 29.92 19.38 -19.91
C ALA A 130 30.63 19.72 -21.24
N ALA A 131 29.89 20.21 -22.24
CA ALA A 131 30.45 20.61 -23.54
C ALA A 131 31.45 21.79 -23.42
N GLN A 132 31.17 22.75 -22.54
CA GLN A 132 32.07 23.88 -22.26
C GLN A 132 33.37 23.43 -21.61
N ARG A 133 33.33 22.48 -20.66
CA ARG A 133 34.54 21.91 -20.04
C ARG A 133 35.39 21.08 -21.01
N ALA A 134 34.77 20.44 -21.99
CA ALA A 134 35.49 19.68 -23.02
C ALA A 134 36.13 20.57 -24.10
N SER A 135 35.74 21.84 -24.16
CA SER A 135 36.22 22.82 -25.15
C SER A 135 37.26 23.80 -24.56
N ALA A 136 37.61 23.65 -23.29
CA ALA A 136 38.62 24.43 -22.55
C ALA A 136 39.86 23.58 -22.30
#